data_AF-A0A5R9NY72-F1
#
_entry.id   AF-A0A5R9NY72-F1
#
_cell.length_a   1.000
_cell.length_b   1.000
_cell.length_c   1.000
_cell.angle_alpha   90.00
_cell.angle_beta   90.00
_cell.angle_gamma   90.00
#
_symmetry.space_group_name_H-M   'P 1'
#
loop_
_entity.id
_entity.type
_entity.pdbx_description
1 polymer ?
#
loop_
_entity_poly.entity_id
_entity_poly.type
_entity_poly.pdbx_seq_one_letter_code
_entity_poly.pdbx_strand_id
1 'polypeptide(L)'
;MGLRTTAEIQFKNAVSQRLSVVSDLFDNFRESALPGTEWGLTMSNLREVDAGSFAIDIEVEGADTLEDAQIKLDNFREAISMSSEYGIVIWNLNEEPQYTASF
;
A
#
# COMPACT_ATOMS: atom_id res chain seq x y z
N MET A 1 3.56 -6.22 18.13
CA MET A 1 2.60 -6.88 17.23
C MET A 1 2.03 -5.77 16.37
N GLY A 2 1.97 -5.95 15.04
CA GLY A 2 1.44 -4.95 14.11
C GLY A 2 0.06 -5.37 13.58
N LEU A 3 -0.66 -4.42 12.98
CA LEU A 3 -1.95 -4.68 12.34
C LEU A 3 -1.73 -5.02 10.86
N ARG A 4 -2.27 -6.15 10.39
CA ARG A 4 -2.29 -6.51 8.98
C ARG A 4 -3.61 -6.11 8.33
N THR A 5 -3.52 -5.54 7.14
CA THR A 5 -4.64 -5.00 6.37
C THR A 5 -4.29 -5.02 4.88
N THR A 6 -5.29 -4.95 4.02
CA THR A 6 -5.08 -4.82 2.58
C THR A 6 -5.41 -3.38 2.17
N ALA A 7 -4.57 -2.78 1.33
CA ALA A 7 -4.85 -1.48 0.74
C ALA A 7 -4.93 -1.58 -0.78
N GLU A 8 -5.82 -0.80 -1.38
CA GLU A 8 -5.82 -0.61 -2.82
C GLU A 8 -4.90 0.56 -3.18
N ILE A 9 -4.06 0.39 -4.20
CA ILE A 9 -3.19 1.41 -4.74
C ILE A 9 -3.47 1.61 -6.22
N GLN A 10 -3.50 2.88 -6.62
CA GLN A 10 -3.65 3.29 -8.00
C GLN A 10 -2.48 4.19 -8.38
N PHE A 11 -1.79 3.83 -9.45
CA PHE A 11 -0.71 4.65 -9.99
C PHE A 11 -1.28 5.60 -11.04
N LYS A 12 -1.20 6.90 -10.80
CA LYS A 12 -1.48 7.97 -11.77
C LYS A 12 -0.48 7.87 -12.91
N ASN A 13 -0.70 6.95 -13.85
CA ASN A 13 -0.07 6.72 -15.16
C ASN A 13 0.00 5.22 -15.54
N ALA A 14 -0.45 4.29 -14.68
CA ALA A 14 -0.41 2.86 -14.98
C ALA A 14 -1.38 2.40 -16.08
N VAL A 15 -2.38 3.22 -16.44
CA VAL A 15 -3.42 2.90 -17.45
C VAL A 15 -2.82 2.56 -18.83
N SER A 16 -1.54 2.85 -19.08
CA SER A 16 -0.80 2.46 -20.28
C SER A 16 0.60 1.86 -20.03
N GLN A 17 0.99 1.60 -18.79
CA GLN A 17 2.36 1.16 -18.45
C GLN A 17 2.41 -0.35 -18.16
N ARG A 18 3.50 -1.00 -18.58
CA ARG A 18 3.71 -2.44 -18.38
C ARG A 18 3.90 -2.75 -16.89
N LEU A 19 3.46 -3.94 -16.46
CA LEU A 19 3.61 -4.47 -15.09
C LEU A 19 5.02 -4.30 -14.50
N SER A 20 6.06 -4.36 -15.33
CA SER A 20 7.46 -4.12 -14.94
C SER A 20 7.67 -2.74 -14.32
N VAL A 21 7.13 -1.68 -14.93
CA VAL A 21 7.27 -0.30 -14.42
C VAL A 21 6.51 -0.12 -13.12
N VAL A 22 5.36 -0.78 -12.99
CA VAL A 22 4.57 -0.79 -11.75
C VAL A 22 5.35 -1.48 -10.62
N SER A 23 6.07 -2.56 -10.93
CA SER A 23 6.93 -3.23 -9.94
C SER A 23 8.05 -2.32 -9.46
N ASP A 24 8.77 -1.64 -10.36
CA ASP A 24 9.83 -0.68 -9.97
C ASP A 24 9.27 0.48 -9.12
N LEU A 25 8.11 1.03 -9.49
CA LEU A 25 7.46 2.08 -8.69
C LEU A 25 7.02 1.55 -7.31
N PHE A 26 6.52 0.33 -7.25
CA PHE A 26 6.15 -0.32 -6.00
C PHE A 26 7.38 -0.61 -5.12
N ASP A 27 8.51 -1.01 -5.69
CA ASP A 27 9.73 -1.25 -4.93
C ASP A 27 10.23 0.03 -4.25
N ASN A 28 10.31 1.15 -4.98
CA ASN A 28 10.71 2.43 -4.38
C ASN A 28 9.71 2.91 -3.31
N PHE A 29 8.41 2.70 -3.56
CA PHE A 29 7.34 2.99 -2.61
C PHE A 29 7.44 2.14 -1.34
N ARG A 30 7.71 0.84 -1.48
CA ARG A 30 7.95 -0.10 -0.39
C ARG A 30 9.19 0.28 0.41
N GLU A 31 10.27 0.70 -0.24
CA GLU A 31 11.50 1.13 0.43
C GLU A 31 11.27 2.32 1.36
N SER A 32 10.44 3.27 0.94
CA SER A 32 10.04 4.42 1.77
C SER A 32 9.18 4.01 2.96
N ALA A 33 8.52 2.86 2.89
CA ALA A 33 7.60 2.35 3.89
C ALA A 33 8.28 1.45 4.93
N LEU A 34 9.42 0.82 4.62
CA LEU A 34 10.03 -0.32 5.32
C LEU A 34 9.97 -0.31 6.86
N PRO A 35 9.91 -1.50 7.49
CA PRO A 35 10.08 -1.65 8.93
C PRO A 35 11.46 -1.12 9.35
N GLY A 36 11.47 -0.04 10.14
CA GLY A 36 12.67 0.73 10.51
C GLY A 36 12.70 2.18 10.02
N THR A 37 11.80 2.56 9.09
CA THR A 37 11.51 3.98 8.80
C THR A 37 10.64 4.59 9.92
N GLU A 38 10.44 5.90 9.88
CA GLU A 38 9.51 6.58 10.81
C GLU A 38 8.05 6.13 10.63
N TRP A 39 7.74 5.48 9.50
CA TRP A 39 6.40 5.01 9.17
C TRP A 39 6.12 3.60 9.71
N GLY A 40 7.14 2.73 9.81
CA GLY A 40 7.01 1.38 10.33
C GLY A 40 5.99 0.53 9.55
N LEU A 41 6.02 0.60 8.22
CA LEU A 41 5.07 -0.08 7.34
C LEU A 41 5.78 -1.22 6.59
N THR A 42 5.19 -2.40 6.55
CA THR A 42 5.67 -3.49 5.69
C THR A 42 4.66 -3.71 4.59
N MET A 43 5.08 -3.59 3.34
CA MET A 43 4.21 -3.77 2.16
C MET A 43 4.64 -4.99 1.37
N SER A 44 3.68 -5.82 0.99
CA SER A 44 3.92 -7.08 0.30
C SER A 44 2.76 -7.46 -0.61
N ASN A 45 2.96 -8.49 -1.43
CA ASN A 45 1.91 -9.12 -2.21
C ASN A 45 1.15 -8.18 -3.17
N LEU A 46 1.90 -7.38 -3.94
CA LEU A 46 1.35 -6.56 -5.02
C LEU A 46 0.64 -7.44 -6.06
N ARG A 47 -0.65 -7.20 -6.25
CA ARG A 47 -1.50 -7.93 -7.20
C ARG A 47 -2.42 -6.99 -7.96
N GLU A 48 -2.60 -7.20 -9.26
CA GLU A 48 -3.55 -6.45 -10.06
C GLU A 48 -4.98 -6.89 -9.70
N VAL A 49 -5.87 -5.95 -9.39
CA VAL A 49 -7.27 -6.22 -9.04
C VAL A 49 -8.24 -5.76 -10.14
N ASP A 50 -7.91 -4.69 -10.86
CA ASP A 50 -8.67 -4.18 -12.00
C ASP A 50 -7.70 -3.52 -13.01
N ALA A 51 -8.20 -3.11 -14.18
CA ALA A 51 -7.38 -2.56 -15.25
C ALA A 51 -6.67 -1.25 -14.81
N GLY A 52 -5.44 -1.38 -14.33
CA GLY A 52 -4.64 -0.27 -13.79
C GLY A 52 -4.84 -0.01 -12.28
N SER A 53 -5.52 -0.90 -11.56
CA SER A 53 -5.66 -0.88 -10.10
C SER A 53 -4.96 -2.09 -9.47
N PHE A 54 -4.22 -1.87 -8.40
CA PHE A 54 -3.46 -2.92 -7.72
C PHE A 54 -3.82 -2.96 -6.23
N ALA A 55 -3.80 -4.13 -5.62
CA ALA A 55 -3.90 -4.30 -4.18
C ALA A 55 -2.55 -4.72 -3.61
N ILE A 56 -2.28 -4.29 -2.37
CA ILE A 56 -1.10 -4.66 -1.60
C ILE A 56 -1.53 -5.03 -0.17
N ASP A 57 -0.80 -5.96 0.43
CA ASP A 57 -0.95 -6.27 1.84
C ASP A 57 0.03 -5.38 2.63
N ILE A 58 -0.49 -4.69 3.63
CA ILE A 58 0.24 -3.76 4.49
C ILE A 58 0.17 -4.25 5.93
N GLU A 59 1.33 -4.38 6.56
CA GLU A 59 1.46 -4.55 8.01
C GLU A 59 1.95 -3.24 8.61
N VAL A 60 1.17 -2.69 9.55
CA VAL A 60 1.53 -1.46 10.26
C VAL A 60 2.09 -1.81 11.63
N GLU A 61 3.38 -1.55 11.84
CA GLU A 61 4.03 -1.80 13.12
C GLU A 61 3.53 -0.84 14.20
N GLY A 62 3.26 -1.41 15.38
CA GLY A 62 2.79 -0.66 16.54
C GLY A 62 1.44 0.01 16.36
N ALA A 63 0.61 -0.43 15.41
CA ALA A 63 -0.80 -0.09 15.35
C ALA A 63 -1.63 -1.15 16.07
N ASP A 64 -2.41 -0.72 17.06
CA ASP A 64 -3.32 -1.58 17.83
C ASP A 64 -4.76 -1.56 17.27
N THR A 65 -5.08 -0.58 16.41
CA THR A 65 -6.41 -0.39 15.80
C THR A 65 -6.29 0.00 14.32
N LEU A 66 -7.36 -0.24 13.55
CA LEU A 66 -7.47 0.20 12.16
C LEU A 66 -7.35 1.72 12.02
N GLU A 67 -7.84 2.48 13.00
CA GLU A 67 -7.74 3.93 13.01
C GLU A 67 -6.28 4.39 13.14
N ASP A 68 -5.49 3.79 14.04
CA ASP A 68 -4.06 4.10 14.18
C ASP A 68 -3.28 3.75 12.90
N ALA A 69 -3.59 2.58 12.32
CA ALA A 69 -3.01 2.15 11.05
C ALA A 69 -3.36 3.12 9.91
N GLN A 70 -4.60 3.59 9.85
CA GLN A 70 -5.08 4.52 8.84
C GLN A 70 -4.42 5.89 8.97
N ILE A 71 -4.21 6.38 10.19
CA ILE A 71 -3.49 7.65 10.45
C ILE A 71 -2.03 7.56 9.99
N LYS A 72 -1.32 6.48 10.32
CA LYS A 72 0.07 6.28 9.88
C LYS A 72 0.17 6.19 8.36
N LEU A 73 -0.77 5.47 7.74
CA LEU A 73 -0.84 5.37 6.29
C LEU A 73 -1.15 6.71 5.62
N ASP A 74 -2.04 7.53 6.20
CA ASP A 74 -2.39 8.84 5.64
C ASP A 74 -1.21 9.82 5.77
N ASN A 75 -0.51 9.84 6.90
CA ASN A 75 0.70 10.65 7.06
C ASN A 75 1.81 10.22 6.08
N PHE A 76 2.02 8.91 5.92
CA PHE A 76 2.96 8.38 4.93
C PHE A 76 2.56 8.81 3.52
N ARG A 77 1.26 8.67 3.18
CA ARG A 77 0.68 9.09 1.91
C ARG A 77 0.91 10.57 1.66
N GLU A 78 0.69 11.45 2.64
CA GLU A 78 0.94 12.88 2.49
C GLU A 78 2.43 13.16 2.22
N ALA A 79 3.33 12.51 2.96
CA ALA A 79 4.78 12.65 2.79
C ALA A 79 5.24 12.24 1.38
N ILE A 80 4.75 11.11 0.86
CA ILE A 80 5.09 10.66 -0.50
C ILE A 80 4.29 11.41 -1.58
N SER A 81 3.08 11.89 -1.30
CA SER A 81 2.25 12.62 -2.28
C SER A 81 2.83 13.99 -2.61
N MET A 82 3.62 14.57 -1.70
CA MET A 82 4.45 15.74 -2.01
C MET A 82 5.56 15.41 -3.01
N SER A 83 5.99 14.15 -3.08
CA SER A 83 6.93 13.65 -4.07
C SER A 83 6.17 13.19 -5.32
N SER A 84 6.14 14.02 -6.36
CA SER A 84 5.54 13.68 -7.67
C SER A 84 6.19 12.46 -8.35
N GLU A 85 7.27 11.93 -7.76
CA GLU A 85 8.08 10.83 -8.28
C GLU A 85 7.34 9.49 -8.33
N TYR A 86 6.41 9.25 -7.40
CA TYR A 86 5.74 7.95 -7.31
C TYR A 86 4.38 7.94 -8.01
N GLY A 87 3.64 9.06 -7.99
CA GLY A 87 2.32 9.14 -8.61
C GLY A 87 1.29 8.16 -8.01
N ILE A 88 1.48 7.68 -6.79
CA ILE A 88 0.64 6.65 -6.16
C ILE A 88 -0.49 7.30 -5.36
N VAL A 89 -1.69 6.75 -5.49
CA VAL A 89 -2.84 7.06 -4.65
C VAL A 89 -3.28 5.78 -3.97
N ILE A 90 -3.15 5.71 -2.65
CA ILE A 90 -3.64 4.60 -1.84
C ILE A 90 -5.09 4.91 -1.45
N TRP A 91 -6.00 4.02 -1.79
CA TRP A 91 -7.43 4.11 -1.52
C TRP A 91 -7.81 3.07 -0.47
N ASN A 92 -7.91 3.55 0.78
CA ASN A 92 -8.48 2.84 1.92
C ASN A 92 -7.74 1.59 2.41
N LEU A 93 -7.53 1.52 3.73
CA LEU A 93 -7.27 0.26 4.39
C LEU A 93 -8.58 -0.51 4.48
N ASN A 94 -8.62 -1.70 3.91
CA ASN A 94 -9.67 -2.66 4.16
C ASN A 94 -9.16 -3.67 5.19
N GLU A 95 -9.99 -4.00 6.17
CA GLU A 95 -9.77 -5.27 6.89
C GLU A 95 -9.54 -6.34 5.83
N GLU A 96 -8.47 -7.13 5.99
CA GLU A 96 -8.21 -8.25 5.08
C GLU A 96 -9.56 -8.94 4.87
N PRO A 97 -10.07 -9.05 3.63
CA PRO A 97 -11.17 -9.97 3.42
C PRO A 97 -10.58 -11.28 3.88
N GLN A 98 -11.04 -11.79 5.04
CA GLN A 98 -10.84 -13.18 5.35
C GLN A 98 -11.34 -13.86 4.09
N TYR A 99 -10.42 -14.40 3.30
CA TYR A 99 -10.76 -15.26 2.19
C TYR A 99 -11.51 -16.40 2.87
N THR A 100 -12.83 -16.26 2.98
CA THR A 100 -13.73 -17.38 3.04
C THR A 100 -13.50 -18.02 1.69
N ALA A 101 -12.51 -18.91 1.65
CA ALA A 101 -12.47 -20.01 0.74
C ALA A 101 -13.82 -20.70 0.90
N SER A 102 -14.80 -20.23 0.14
CA SER A 102 -16.10 -20.86 0.02
C SER A 102 -15.82 -22.08 -0.84
N PHE A 103 -15.55 -23.19 -0.14
CA PHE A 103 -15.43 -24.54 -0.68
C PHE A 103 -16.68 -24.92 -1.48
#